data_AF-A0A226EC13-F1
#
_entry.id   AF-A0A226EC13-F1
#
_cell.length_a   1.000
_cell.length_b   1.000
_cell.length_c   1.000
_cell.angle_alpha   90.00
_cell.angle_beta   90.00
_cell.angle_gamma   90.00
#
_symmetry.space_group_name_H-M   'P 1'
#
loop_
_entity.id
_entity.type
_entity.pdbx_description
1 polymer ?
#
loop_
_entity_poly.entity_id
_entity_poly.type
_entity_poly.pdbx_seq_one_letter_code
_entity_poly.pdbx_strand_id
1 'polypeptide(L)'
;MMIPSIKNCVVFATLLVATPTWAQRSYLRADGNSGNTYNLLDSFLGGTAYEVPDCAHSQPHITQQTDTELGVPIFNFAAHVASDNDRCQNFDRQRTEIKTYNPSPAQFKCSSGESVSYSWDLRLNSAFQPSTAFTHIFQVKAVGGDESMPFITISPRLKSSGAKVLQIMYAGQDSVQTAIWEEDLAKFAGKWIHIVTEYTCRLGGTFSLRIKNKITEEQLMSMTNNNLDMWRSGNTFLRPKWGIYRSLNDRGNLRDEFVYFNNFCLAKGEPKCT
;
A
#
# COMPACT_ATOMS: atom_id res chain seq x y z
N MET A 1 -82.07 -5.30 3.50
CA MET A 1 -81.18 -4.57 2.58
C MET A 1 -79.89 -4.29 3.35
N MET A 2 -78.86 -5.11 3.17
CA MET A 2 -77.59 -5.02 3.93
C MET A 2 -76.58 -4.19 3.14
N ILE A 3 -76.00 -3.17 3.78
CA ILE A 3 -74.92 -2.35 3.24
C ILE A 3 -73.58 -2.95 3.74
N PRO A 4 -72.61 -3.29 2.88
CA PRO A 4 -71.33 -3.81 3.34
C PRO A 4 -70.40 -2.67 3.79
N SER A 5 -69.75 -2.86 4.94
CA SER A 5 -68.72 -1.98 5.48
C SER A 5 -67.39 -2.24 4.76
N ILE A 6 -66.88 -1.22 4.07
CA ILE A 6 -65.55 -1.25 3.44
C ILE A 6 -64.51 -0.92 4.51
N LYS A 7 -63.71 -1.92 4.89
CA LYS A 7 -62.52 -1.71 5.72
C LYS A 7 -61.38 -1.22 4.83
N ASN A 8 -61.04 0.06 4.95
CA ASN A 8 -59.86 0.64 4.31
C ASN A 8 -58.60 0.03 4.94
N CYS A 9 -57.91 -0.81 4.17
CA CYS A 9 -56.60 -1.35 4.52
C CYS A 9 -55.54 -0.32 4.08
N VAL A 10 -54.97 0.43 5.03
CA VAL A 10 -53.89 1.38 4.77
C VAL A 10 -52.58 0.57 4.68
N VAL A 11 -52.07 0.40 3.47
CA VAL A 11 -50.75 -0.19 3.23
C VAL A 11 -49.69 0.90 3.41
N PHE A 12 -48.93 0.83 4.50
CA PHE A 12 -47.72 1.63 4.67
C PHE A 12 -46.60 1.05 3.81
N ALA A 13 -46.35 1.68 2.65
CA ALA A 13 -45.16 1.40 1.85
C ALA A 13 -43.96 2.11 2.48
N THR A 14 -43.10 1.37 3.18
CA THR A 14 -41.82 1.89 3.68
C THR A 14 -40.88 2.10 2.50
N LEU A 15 -40.71 3.35 2.06
CA LEU A 15 -39.75 3.73 1.04
C LEU A 15 -38.34 3.66 1.65
N LEU A 16 -37.59 2.59 1.39
CA LEU A 16 -36.16 2.50 1.70
C LEU A 16 -35.40 3.43 0.76
N VAL A 17 -35.14 4.65 1.22
CA VAL A 17 -34.22 5.57 0.53
C VAL A 17 -32.81 5.07 0.80
N ALA A 18 -32.22 4.37 -0.18
CA ALA A 18 -30.80 4.05 -0.16
C ALA A 18 -30.02 5.37 -0.25
N THR A 19 -29.47 5.85 0.87
CA THR A 19 -28.56 6.99 0.84
C THR A 19 -27.31 6.57 0.06
N PRO A 20 -26.92 7.27 -1.02
CA PRO A 20 -25.66 6.98 -1.68
C PRO A 20 -24.55 7.15 -0.65
N THR A 21 -23.79 6.08 -0.39
CA THR A 21 -22.55 6.18 0.36
C THR A 21 -21.58 6.99 -0.50
N TRP A 22 -21.48 8.29 -0.25
CA TRP A 22 -20.45 9.12 -0.84
C TRP A 22 -19.11 8.47 -0.50
N ALA A 23 -18.28 8.22 -1.51
CA ALA A 23 -16.95 7.72 -1.25
C ALA A 23 -16.23 8.70 -0.32
N GLN A 24 -15.62 8.17 0.74
CA GLN A 24 -14.97 8.95 1.77
C GLN A 24 -13.49 8.59 1.84
N ARG A 25 -12.64 9.61 2.04
CA ARG A 25 -11.23 9.42 2.38
C ARG A 25 -11.12 8.82 3.77
N SER A 26 -10.41 7.71 3.88
CA SER A 26 -10.12 7.06 5.16
C SER A 26 -8.65 7.25 5.51
N TYR A 27 -8.36 7.57 6.76
CA TYR A 27 -7.02 7.91 7.21
C TYR A 27 -6.51 6.93 8.27
N LEU A 28 -5.27 6.52 8.14
CA LEU A 28 -4.53 5.78 9.15
C LEU A 28 -3.26 6.56 9.51
N ARG A 29 -3.14 6.88 10.80
CA ARG A 29 -2.01 7.59 11.40
C ARG A 29 -1.57 6.86 12.64
N ALA A 30 -0.27 6.90 12.91
CA ALA A 30 0.24 6.46 14.19
C ALA A 30 -0.35 7.33 15.31
N ASP A 31 -0.75 6.70 16.41
CA ASP A 31 -1.36 7.33 17.58
C ASP A 31 -0.40 7.46 18.78
N GLY A 32 0.83 6.95 18.64
CA GLY A 32 1.86 6.94 19.69
C GLY A 32 1.79 5.73 20.62
N ASN A 33 0.77 4.88 20.50
CA ASN A 33 0.63 3.67 21.32
C ASN A 33 1.31 2.47 20.67
N SER A 34 2.64 2.42 20.78
CA SER A 34 3.46 1.37 20.15
C SER A 34 3.04 -0.05 20.56
N GLY A 35 2.63 -0.26 21.81
CA GLY A 35 2.17 -1.57 22.31
C GLY A 35 0.84 -2.05 21.71
N ASN A 36 0.08 -1.17 21.05
CA ASN A 36 -1.21 -1.47 20.45
C ASN A 36 -1.22 -1.35 18.92
N THR A 37 -0.03 -1.28 18.30
CA THR A 37 0.12 -0.98 16.86
C THR A 37 -0.66 -1.95 15.97
N TYR A 38 -0.58 -3.26 16.24
CA TYR A 38 -1.31 -4.24 15.43
C TYR A 38 -2.83 -4.10 15.55
N ASN A 39 -3.37 -3.80 16.74
CA ASN A 39 -4.81 -3.58 16.90
C ASN A 39 -5.28 -2.33 16.15
N LEU A 40 -4.48 -1.27 16.13
CA LEU A 40 -4.77 -0.08 15.32
C LEU A 40 -4.81 -0.42 13.81
N LEU A 41 -3.83 -1.17 13.33
CA LEU A 41 -3.77 -1.63 11.94
C LEU A 41 -4.96 -2.52 11.58
N ASP A 42 -5.28 -3.49 12.44
CA ASP A 42 -6.37 -4.44 12.23
C ASP A 42 -7.72 -3.74 12.24
N SER A 43 -7.94 -2.81 13.18
CA SER A 43 -9.16 -2.02 13.24
C SER A 43 -9.38 -1.20 11.98
N PHE A 44 -8.31 -0.68 11.37
CA PHE A 44 -8.42 0.10 10.14
C PHE A 44 -8.58 -0.80 8.90
N LEU A 45 -7.72 -1.81 8.77
CA LEU A 45 -7.61 -2.64 7.56
C LEU A 45 -8.59 -3.81 7.52
N GLY A 46 -9.40 -4.02 8.56
CA GLY A 46 -10.47 -5.02 8.60
C GLY A 46 -10.05 -6.39 9.17
N GLY A 47 -9.07 -6.42 10.07
CA GLY A 47 -8.49 -7.61 10.69
C GLY A 47 -7.00 -7.75 10.39
N THR A 48 -6.43 -8.95 10.62
CA THR A 48 -4.99 -9.24 10.55
C THR A 48 -4.41 -9.07 9.15
N ALA A 49 -4.10 -7.82 8.83
CA ALA A 49 -3.74 -7.37 7.49
C ALA A 49 -2.23 -7.13 7.33
N TYR A 50 -1.45 -7.59 8.30
CA TYR A 50 0.01 -7.51 8.30
C TYR A 50 0.64 -8.87 7.95
N GLU A 51 1.81 -8.79 7.34
CA GLU A 51 2.67 -9.90 6.95
C GLU A 51 4.05 -9.61 7.52
N VAL A 52 4.36 -10.22 8.67
CA VAL A 52 5.54 -9.89 9.49
C VAL A 52 6.27 -11.16 9.94
N PRO A 53 7.57 -11.08 10.29
CA PRO A 53 8.36 -12.19 10.79
C PRO A 53 8.37 -12.31 12.32
N ASP A 54 7.33 -11.84 13.03
CA ASP A 54 7.23 -11.91 14.50
C ASP A 54 7.35 -13.35 15.06
N CYS A 55 7.11 -14.37 14.23
CA CYS A 55 7.34 -15.77 14.58
C CYS A 55 8.83 -16.16 14.66
N ALA A 56 9.73 -15.38 14.06
CA ALA A 56 11.15 -15.68 13.99
C ALA A 56 11.90 -15.29 15.27
N HIS A 57 11.45 -14.24 15.95
CA HIS A 57 11.99 -13.78 17.23
C HIS A 57 10.99 -12.87 17.96
N SER A 58 11.14 -12.77 19.28
CA SER A 58 10.13 -12.21 20.18
C SER A 58 10.12 -10.67 20.22
N GLN A 59 9.97 -10.01 19.06
CA GLN A 59 9.79 -8.56 18.94
C GLN A 59 8.79 -8.22 17.83
N PRO A 60 7.88 -7.24 18.05
CA PRO A 60 6.99 -6.79 17.00
C PRO A 60 7.77 -6.03 15.92
N HIS A 61 7.56 -6.38 14.65
CA HIS A 61 8.24 -5.72 13.53
C HIS A 61 7.54 -4.44 13.07
N ILE A 62 6.31 -4.18 13.52
CA ILE A 62 5.65 -2.90 13.29
C ILE A 62 5.38 -2.25 14.64
N THR A 63 6.09 -1.15 14.88
CA THR A 63 6.02 -0.36 16.12
C THR A 63 5.69 1.09 15.80
N GLN A 64 5.56 1.91 16.83
CA GLN A 64 5.43 3.36 16.69
C GLN A 64 6.50 4.09 17.49
N GLN A 65 6.92 5.23 16.98
CA GLN A 65 7.80 6.17 17.67
C GLN A 65 7.47 7.61 17.27
N THR A 66 7.85 8.60 18.07
CA THR A 66 7.74 10.01 17.68
C THR A 66 8.87 10.37 16.72
N ASP A 67 8.53 10.89 15.54
CA ASP A 67 9.51 11.49 14.64
C ASP A 67 9.74 12.96 15.04
N THR A 68 11.01 13.33 15.23
CA THR A 68 11.37 14.68 15.71
C THR A 68 11.24 15.76 14.64
N GLU A 69 11.28 15.40 13.36
CA GLU A 69 11.16 16.34 12.25
C GLU A 69 9.69 16.68 11.96
N LEU A 70 8.80 15.68 12.04
CA LEU A 70 7.36 15.86 11.88
C LEU A 70 6.65 16.25 13.18
N GLY A 71 7.25 15.98 14.35
CA GLY A 71 6.64 16.27 15.65
C GLY A 71 5.42 15.41 15.98
N VAL A 72 5.25 14.26 15.31
CA VAL A 72 4.11 13.35 15.48
C VAL A 72 4.57 11.90 15.60
N PRO A 73 3.76 11.01 16.17
CA PRO A 73 3.98 9.57 16.05
C PRO A 73 4.00 9.13 14.59
N ILE A 74 4.84 8.13 14.30
CA ILE A 74 5.00 7.48 13.01
C ILE A 74 5.02 5.96 13.21
N PHE A 75 4.72 5.21 12.15
CA PHE A 75 4.95 3.76 12.14
C PHE A 75 6.39 3.44 11.76
N ASN A 76 6.93 2.42 12.40
CA ASN A 76 8.27 1.91 12.17
C ASN A 76 8.20 0.44 11.73
N PHE A 77 8.55 0.17 10.48
CA PHE A 77 8.56 -1.19 9.91
C PHE A 77 10.00 -1.71 9.92
N ALA A 78 10.27 -2.66 10.79
CA ALA A 78 11.59 -3.24 11.04
C ALA A 78 11.93 -4.36 10.07
N ALA A 79 13.22 -4.49 9.77
CA ALA A 79 13.74 -5.47 8.85
C ALA A 79 15.18 -5.87 9.24
N HIS A 80 15.31 -6.94 10.02
CA HIS A 80 16.58 -7.44 10.58
C HIS A 80 17.17 -8.54 9.69
N VAL A 81 18.33 -8.28 9.08
CA VAL A 81 18.94 -9.20 8.10
C VAL A 81 19.19 -10.57 8.71
N ALA A 82 19.70 -10.60 9.94
CA ALA A 82 20.14 -11.82 10.60
C ALA A 82 18.98 -12.78 10.89
N SER A 83 17.87 -12.25 11.40
CA SER A 83 16.81 -13.03 12.03
C SER A 83 15.49 -13.07 11.25
N ASP A 84 15.24 -12.11 10.35
CA ASP A 84 13.95 -12.00 9.69
C ASP A 84 13.87 -12.91 8.45
N ASN A 85 12.63 -13.26 8.11
CA ASN A 85 12.28 -14.10 6.98
C ASN A 85 10.89 -13.65 6.46
N ASP A 86 10.29 -14.36 5.50
CA ASP A 86 8.91 -14.11 5.09
C ASP A 86 7.98 -15.03 5.88
N ARG A 87 7.54 -14.54 7.04
CA ARG A 87 6.49 -15.12 7.89
C ARG A 87 6.76 -16.56 8.34
N CYS A 88 8.03 -16.91 8.57
CA CYS A 88 8.51 -18.25 8.88
C CYS A 88 8.12 -19.31 7.84
N GLN A 89 7.91 -18.87 6.59
CA GLN A 89 7.55 -19.73 5.47
C GLN A 89 8.67 -19.76 4.42
N ASN A 90 9.23 -18.60 4.07
CA ASN A 90 10.33 -18.50 3.12
C ASN A 90 11.53 -17.80 3.76
N PHE A 91 12.74 -18.33 3.51
CA PHE A 91 13.97 -17.90 4.16
C PHE A 91 14.98 -17.23 3.21
N ASP A 92 14.66 -17.16 1.90
CA ASP A 92 15.43 -16.46 0.86
C ASP A 92 15.09 -14.96 0.77
N ARG A 93 14.17 -14.49 1.62
CA ARG A 93 13.60 -13.14 1.61
C ARG A 93 13.04 -12.81 2.99
N GLN A 94 12.84 -11.53 3.25
CA GLN A 94 12.18 -11.04 4.46
C GLN A 94 11.04 -10.09 4.15
N ARG A 95 10.00 -10.10 4.97
CA ARG A 95 8.79 -9.29 4.77
C ARG A 95 8.28 -8.72 6.08
N THR A 96 8.12 -7.40 6.09
CA THR A 96 7.33 -6.64 7.06
C THR A 96 6.44 -5.71 6.25
N GLU A 97 5.19 -6.11 5.99
CA GLU A 97 4.24 -5.35 5.17
C GLU A 97 2.84 -5.34 5.78
N ILE A 98 2.08 -4.28 5.51
CA ILE A 98 0.61 -4.25 5.62
C ILE A 98 -0.01 -4.28 4.23
N LYS A 99 -1.26 -4.72 4.12
CA LYS A 99 -1.99 -4.78 2.86
C LYS A 99 -3.48 -4.53 3.07
N THR A 100 -4.20 -4.22 2.00
CA THR A 100 -5.65 -4.45 1.99
C THR A 100 -5.93 -5.88 1.52
N TYR A 101 -7.03 -6.49 1.96
CA TYR A 101 -7.35 -7.89 1.68
C TYR A 101 -8.87 -8.14 1.69
N ASN A 102 -9.31 -9.40 1.62
CA ASN A 102 -10.73 -9.72 1.42
C ASN A 102 -11.66 -9.05 2.44
N PRO A 103 -11.38 -9.09 3.76
CA PRO A 103 -12.15 -8.41 4.80
C PRO A 103 -11.98 -6.89 4.87
N SER A 104 -10.97 -6.32 4.20
CA SER A 104 -10.84 -4.86 4.16
C SER A 104 -12.08 -4.21 3.55
N PRO A 105 -12.44 -3.00 4.00
CA PRO A 105 -13.53 -2.24 3.40
C PRO A 105 -13.41 -2.15 1.88
N ALA A 106 -14.53 -2.22 1.18
CA ALA A 106 -14.55 -2.26 -0.29
C ALA A 106 -13.86 -1.03 -0.90
N GLN A 107 -13.96 0.14 -0.25
CA GLN A 107 -13.32 1.39 -0.67
C GLN A 107 -11.77 1.38 -0.58
N PHE A 108 -11.16 0.34 -0.01
CA PHE A 108 -9.69 0.18 0.10
C PHE A 108 -9.10 -0.73 -0.99
N LYS A 109 -9.94 -1.18 -1.92
CA LYS A 109 -9.62 -2.12 -2.98
C LYS A 109 -10.12 -1.56 -4.31
N CYS A 110 -9.53 -2.04 -5.39
CA CYS A 110 -9.87 -1.62 -6.73
C CYS A 110 -10.31 -2.83 -7.55
N SER A 111 -11.62 -2.98 -7.74
CA SER A 111 -12.23 -3.99 -8.61
C SER A 111 -12.26 -3.51 -10.06
N SER A 112 -12.59 -4.42 -10.98
CA SER A 112 -12.58 -4.13 -12.42
C SER A 112 -13.41 -2.88 -12.77
N GLY A 113 -12.81 -1.95 -13.50
CA GLY A 113 -13.41 -0.68 -13.92
C GLY A 113 -13.37 0.44 -12.87
N GLU A 114 -13.04 0.15 -11.61
CA GLU A 114 -12.98 1.15 -10.55
C GLU A 114 -11.68 1.96 -10.59
N SER A 115 -11.72 3.16 -10.02
CA SER A 115 -10.54 3.98 -9.77
C SER A 115 -10.31 4.14 -8.27
N VAL A 116 -9.05 4.15 -7.85
CA VAL A 116 -8.63 4.40 -6.47
C VAL A 116 -7.52 5.43 -6.41
N SER A 117 -7.40 6.05 -5.24
CA SER A 117 -6.32 6.96 -4.88
C SER A 117 -5.79 6.59 -3.49
N TYR A 118 -4.47 6.48 -3.38
CA TYR A 118 -3.78 6.26 -2.13
C TYR A 118 -2.71 7.32 -1.94
N SER A 119 -2.58 7.85 -0.73
CA SER A 119 -1.41 8.64 -0.35
C SER A 119 -0.84 8.22 0.99
N TRP A 120 0.44 8.47 1.20
CA TRP A 120 1.12 8.20 2.47
C TRP A 120 2.43 9.00 2.54
N ASP A 121 2.90 9.21 3.76
CA ASP A 121 4.23 9.73 4.06
C ASP A 121 5.19 8.56 4.25
N LEU A 122 6.39 8.68 3.68
CA LEU A 122 7.43 7.67 3.72
C LEU A 122 8.78 8.32 4.05
N ARG A 123 9.60 7.66 4.86
CA ARG A 123 11.03 7.98 5.00
C ARG A 123 11.87 6.71 5.01
N LEU A 124 12.90 6.72 4.17
CA LEU A 124 14.01 5.75 4.20
C LEU A 124 15.21 6.39 4.86
N ASN A 125 16.07 5.58 5.50
CA ASN A 125 17.36 6.06 6.00
C ASN A 125 18.21 6.62 4.83
N SER A 126 18.98 7.69 5.05
CA SER A 126 19.83 8.28 4.01
C SER A 126 20.88 7.30 3.45
N ALA A 127 21.31 6.34 4.26
CA ALA A 127 22.23 5.28 3.88
C ALA A 127 21.54 3.96 3.48
N PHE A 128 20.22 3.97 3.20
CA PHE A 128 19.42 2.77 2.91
C PHE A 128 20.13 1.79 1.97
N GLN A 129 20.10 0.51 2.30
CA GLN A 129 20.74 -0.58 1.55
C GLN A 129 19.71 -1.52 0.94
N PRO A 130 19.37 -1.33 -0.34
CA PRO A 130 18.50 -2.25 -1.06
C PRO A 130 19.27 -3.48 -1.56
N SER A 131 18.55 -4.57 -1.77
CA SER A 131 19.08 -5.76 -2.43
C SER A 131 19.31 -5.53 -3.92
N THR A 132 20.29 -6.23 -4.47
CA THR A 132 20.52 -6.40 -5.91
C THR A 132 19.37 -7.12 -6.61
N ALA A 133 18.72 -8.06 -5.92
CA ALA A 133 17.59 -8.80 -6.47
C ALA A 133 16.30 -7.98 -6.39
N PHE A 134 15.70 -7.77 -5.21
CA PHE A 134 14.55 -6.87 -5.08
C PHE A 134 14.43 -6.30 -3.66
N THR A 135 13.89 -5.10 -3.55
CA THR A 135 13.44 -4.48 -2.29
C THR A 135 12.21 -3.64 -2.61
N HIS A 136 11.02 -4.16 -2.32
CA HIS A 136 9.75 -3.48 -2.55
C HIS A 136 9.33 -2.73 -1.29
N ILE A 137 8.99 -1.44 -1.44
CA ILE A 137 8.46 -0.61 -0.35
C ILE A 137 6.99 -0.24 -0.53
N PHE A 138 6.47 -0.45 -1.73
CA PHE A 138 5.05 -0.39 -2.06
C PHE A 138 4.76 -1.33 -3.22
N GLN A 139 3.55 -1.91 -3.24
CA GLN A 139 3.09 -2.77 -4.32
C GLN A 139 1.62 -2.50 -4.64
N VAL A 140 1.24 -2.62 -5.91
CA VAL A 140 -0.13 -2.90 -6.34
C VAL A 140 -0.18 -4.36 -6.79
N LYS A 141 -0.90 -5.21 -6.05
CA LYS A 141 -0.92 -6.66 -6.29
C LYS A 141 -2.33 -7.17 -6.53
N ALA A 142 -2.47 -8.14 -7.44
CA ALA A 142 -3.72 -8.85 -7.65
C ALA A 142 -4.13 -9.68 -6.43
N VAL A 143 -5.44 -9.92 -6.35
CA VAL A 143 -6.05 -11.03 -5.60
C VAL A 143 -7.01 -11.76 -6.56
N GLY A 144 -6.98 -13.09 -6.56
CA GLY A 144 -7.60 -13.93 -7.58
C GLY A 144 -6.79 -13.96 -8.88
N GLY A 145 -6.99 -15.01 -9.69
CA GLY A 145 -6.31 -15.15 -10.97
C GLY A 145 -4.79 -15.32 -10.83
N ASP A 146 -4.04 -14.66 -11.72
CA ASP A 146 -2.57 -14.65 -11.66
C ASP A 146 -2.05 -13.59 -10.67
N GLU A 147 -1.70 -14.09 -9.48
CA GLU A 147 -1.08 -13.31 -8.40
C GLU A 147 0.45 -13.41 -8.37
N SER A 148 1.12 -14.02 -9.37
CA SER A 148 2.57 -14.25 -9.32
C SER A 148 3.35 -12.93 -9.21
N MET A 149 3.01 -11.94 -10.03
CA MET A 149 3.71 -10.66 -10.10
C MET A 149 2.82 -9.47 -9.68
N PRO A 150 3.31 -8.51 -8.90
CA PRO A 150 2.61 -7.24 -8.68
C PRO A 150 2.50 -6.46 -10.00
N PHE A 151 1.41 -5.71 -10.18
CA PHE A 151 1.25 -4.79 -11.31
C PHE A 151 2.21 -3.63 -11.23
N ILE A 152 2.37 -3.04 -10.04
CA ILE A 152 3.26 -1.92 -9.79
C ILE A 152 4.09 -2.23 -8.56
N THR A 153 5.37 -1.87 -8.58
CA THR A 153 6.16 -1.75 -7.36
C THR A 153 6.92 -0.43 -7.35
N ILE A 154 7.11 0.12 -6.14
CA ILE A 154 8.14 1.11 -5.86
C ILE A 154 9.29 0.36 -5.20
N SER A 155 10.46 0.37 -5.84
CA SER A 155 11.55 -0.54 -5.50
C SER A 155 12.91 0.13 -5.47
N PRO A 156 13.46 0.42 -4.28
CA PRO A 156 14.90 0.57 -4.13
C PRO A 156 15.65 -0.65 -4.69
N ARG A 157 16.74 -0.45 -5.43
CA ARG A 157 17.58 -1.54 -5.94
C ARG A 157 19.06 -1.15 -5.97
N LEU A 158 19.93 -2.09 -5.62
CA LEU A 158 21.38 -1.98 -5.82
C LEU A 158 21.72 -2.52 -7.21
N LYS A 159 22.32 -1.69 -8.06
CA LYS A 159 22.74 -2.08 -9.41
C LYS A 159 24.11 -2.75 -9.35
N SER A 160 24.42 -3.56 -10.35
CA SER A 160 25.75 -4.19 -10.49
C SER A 160 26.91 -3.19 -10.55
N SER A 161 26.63 -1.94 -10.97
CA SER A 161 27.59 -0.83 -10.94
C SER A 161 27.87 -0.26 -9.54
N GLY A 162 27.14 -0.71 -8.51
CA GLY A 162 27.15 -0.13 -7.16
C GLY A 162 26.18 1.03 -6.97
N ALA A 163 25.54 1.52 -8.02
CA ALA A 163 24.54 2.59 -7.93
C ALA A 163 23.29 2.10 -7.17
N LYS A 164 22.71 2.97 -6.32
CA LYS A 164 21.44 2.72 -5.66
C LYS A 164 20.36 3.56 -6.32
N VAL A 165 19.29 2.91 -6.78
CA VAL A 165 18.22 3.59 -7.52
C VAL A 165 16.87 3.31 -6.90
N LEU A 166 15.91 4.20 -7.12
CA LEU A 166 14.48 3.95 -6.91
C LEU A 166 13.86 3.62 -8.28
N GLN A 167 13.29 2.43 -8.43
CA GLN A 167 12.62 1.99 -9.66
C GLN A 167 11.10 1.94 -9.47
N ILE A 168 10.36 2.35 -10.51
CA ILE A 168 8.95 2.00 -10.65
C ILE A 168 8.88 0.86 -11.66
N MET A 169 8.53 -0.34 -11.17
CA MET A 169 8.38 -1.52 -12.02
C MET A 169 6.91 -1.74 -12.35
N TYR A 170 6.63 -2.15 -13.58
CA TYR A 170 5.30 -2.52 -14.03
C TYR A 170 5.29 -3.94 -14.62
N ALA A 171 4.23 -4.70 -14.37
CA ALA A 171 3.94 -5.95 -15.05
C ALA A 171 2.46 -6.00 -15.47
N GLY A 172 2.21 -6.00 -16.77
CA GLY A 172 0.87 -6.01 -17.35
C GLY A 172 0.25 -7.40 -17.37
N GLN A 173 -0.46 -7.73 -18.43
CA GLN A 173 -1.18 -9.00 -18.55
C GLN A 173 -0.27 -10.24 -18.60
N ASP A 174 0.94 -10.10 -19.15
CA ASP A 174 1.93 -11.18 -19.31
C ASP A 174 2.73 -11.46 -18.04
N SER A 175 2.50 -10.69 -16.97
CA SER A 175 3.24 -10.77 -15.71
C SER A 175 4.77 -10.58 -15.88
N VAL A 176 5.23 -9.96 -16.97
CA VAL A 176 6.65 -9.65 -17.18
C VAL A 176 6.96 -8.27 -16.59
N GLN A 177 7.89 -8.22 -15.64
CA GLN A 177 8.30 -6.96 -15.02
C GLN A 177 9.24 -6.15 -15.92
N THR A 178 8.91 -4.88 -16.11
CA THR A 178 9.77 -3.88 -16.75
C THR A 178 9.87 -2.63 -15.89
N ALA A 179 11.03 -1.95 -15.95
CA ALA A 179 11.18 -0.64 -15.32
C ALA A 179 10.54 0.42 -16.22
N ILE A 180 9.54 1.13 -15.72
CA ILE A 180 8.90 2.25 -16.42
C ILE A 180 9.42 3.60 -15.94
N TRP A 181 10.22 3.61 -14.87
CA TRP A 181 10.92 4.77 -14.35
C TRP A 181 12.07 4.36 -13.43
N GLU A 182 13.16 5.12 -13.42
CA GLU A 182 14.32 4.93 -12.55
C GLU A 182 15.02 6.27 -12.28
N GLU A 183 15.48 6.50 -11.05
CA GLU A 183 16.36 7.62 -10.68
C GLU A 183 17.21 7.27 -9.45
N ASP A 184 18.21 8.09 -9.15
CA ASP A 184 19.06 7.94 -7.96
C ASP A 184 18.22 7.93 -6.67
N LEU A 185 18.43 6.90 -5.85
CA LEU A 185 17.76 6.75 -4.56
C LEU A 185 18.05 7.93 -3.61
N ALA A 186 19.24 8.55 -3.72
CA ALA A 186 19.66 9.67 -2.88
C ALA A 186 18.76 10.91 -3.03
N LYS A 187 18.00 11.02 -4.14
CA LYS A 187 17.00 12.09 -4.31
C LYS A 187 15.87 12.00 -3.29
N PHE A 188 15.56 10.78 -2.82
CA PHE A 188 14.43 10.45 -1.95
C PHE A 188 14.85 10.05 -0.53
N ALA A 189 15.91 9.24 -0.40
CA ALA A 189 16.37 8.71 0.88
C ALA A 189 16.84 9.82 1.83
N GLY A 190 16.59 9.64 3.14
CA GLY A 190 16.91 10.61 4.18
C GLY A 190 15.86 11.71 4.40
N LYS A 191 14.88 11.84 3.48
CA LYS A 191 13.81 12.85 3.54
C LYS A 191 12.47 12.20 3.87
N TRP A 192 11.61 12.94 4.54
CA TRP A 192 10.18 12.64 4.49
C TRP A 192 9.64 13.01 3.11
N ILE A 193 9.05 12.04 2.43
CA ILE A 193 8.39 12.23 1.14
C ILE A 193 6.91 11.90 1.25
N HIS A 194 6.09 12.68 0.55
CA HIS A 194 4.67 12.41 0.40
C HIS A 194 4.43 11.78 -0.96
N ILE A 195 3.84 10.58 -0.98
CA ILE A 195 3.55 9.82 -2.20
C ILE A 195 2.05 9.81 -2.42
N VAL A 196 1.62 10.12 -3.64
CA VAL A 196 0.24 9.92 -4.12
C VAL A 196 0.27 9.01 -5.33
N THR A 197 -0.53 7.95 -5.30
CA THR A 197 -0.78 7.10 -6.47
C THR A 197 -2.26 7.02 -6.77
N GLU A 198 -2.61 7.11 -8.05
CA GLU A 198 -3.99 6.94 -8.52
C GLU A 198 -3.98 5.99 -9.71
N TYR A 199 -4.94 5.08 -9.75
CA TYR A 199 -5.05 4.16 -10.87
C TYR A 199 -6.46 3.67 -11.10
N THR A 200 -6.70 3.19 -12.33
CA THR A 200 -7.98 2.61 -12.74
C THR A 200 -7.78 1.15 -13.13
N CYS A 201 -8.49 0.23 -12.47
CA CYS A 201 -8.30 -1.21 -12.59
C CYS A 201 -9.01 -1.79 -13.80
N ARG A 202 -8.45 -1.58 -14.99
CA ARG A 202 -8.95 -2.14 -16.25
C ARG A 202 -7.81 -2.33 -17.24
N LEU A 203 -8.11 -3.01 -18.34
CA LEU A 203 -7.28 -2.96 -19.55
C LEU A 203 -7.29 -1.54 -20.13
N GLY A 204 -6.15 -1.02 -20.56
CA GLY A 204 -6.01 0.40 -20.91
C GLY A 204 -6.41 1.32 -19.77
N GLY A 205 -6.01 0.95 -18.54
CA GLY A 205 -6.22 1.72 -17.33
C GLY A 205 -5.30 2.94 -17.26
N THR A 206 -5.49 3.73 -16.21
CA THR A 206 -4.58 4.83 -15.87
C THR A 206 -3.72 4.44 -14.69
N PHE A 207 -2.51 4.98 -14.64
CA PHE A 207 -1.65 4.96 -13.46
C PHE A 207 -0.93 6.30 -13.36
N SER A 208 -1.00 6.91 -12.18
CA SER A 208 -0.21 8.09 -11.85
C SER A 208 0.51 7.88 -10.52
N LEU A 209 1.68 8.50 -10.42
CA LEU A 209 2.49 8.55 -9.22
C LEU A 209 3.11 9.94 -9.11
N ARG A 210 2.95 10.54 -7.94
CA ARG A 210 3.57 11.82 -7.60
C ARG A 210 4.30 11.67 -6.28
N ILE A 211 5.51 12.21 -6.21
CA ILE A 211 6.32 12.22 -5.00
C ILE A 211 6.78 13.65 -4.75
N LYS A 212 6.52 14.15 -3.55
CA LYS A 212 6.98 15.46 -3.08
C LYS A 212 7.83 15.31 -1.84
N ASN A 213 8.73 16.25 -1.60
CA ASN A 213 9.29 16.45 -0.27
C ASN A 213 8.13 16.88 0.65
N LYS A 214 7.94 16.18 1.78
CA LYS A 214 6.80 16.40 2.67
C LYS A 214 6.89 17.74 3.44
N ILE A 215 8.11 18.24 3.63
CA ILE A 215 8.39 19.47 4.38
C ILE A 215 8.44 20.68 3.44
N THR A 216 9.23 20.61 2.37
CA THR A 216 9.43 21.75 1.45
C THR A 216 8.37 21.83 0.35
N GLU A 217 7.54 20.79 0.20
CA GLU A 217 6.54 20.62 -0.86
C GLU A 217 7.11 20.56 -2.29
N GLU A 218 8.44 20.56 -2.43
CA GLU A 218 9.14 20.40 -3.70
C GLU A 218 8.71 19.10 -4.40
N GLN A 219 8.31 19.20 -5.66
CA GLN A 219 8.00 18.02 -6.46
C GLN A 219 9.28 17.30 -6.90
N LEU A 220 9.47 16.09 -6.38
CA LEU A 220 10.64 15.26 -6.70
C LEU A 220 10.40 14.40 -7.93
N MET A 221 9.17 13.93 -8.13
CA MET A 221 8.76 13.10 -9.26
C MET A 221 7.27 13.33 -9.55
N SER A 222 6.92 13.31 -10.84
CA SER A 222 5.55 13.10 -11.28
C SER A 222 5.54 12.29 -12.57
N MET A 223 4.71 11.25 -12.64
CA MET A 223 4.47 10.49 -13.85
C MET A 223 3.00 10.14 -13.99
N THR A 224 2.53 10.01 -15.24
CA THR A 224 1.19 9.56 -15.57
C THR A 224 1.26 8.74 -16.86
N ASN A 225 0.64 7.56 -16.83
CA ASN A 225 0.40 6.74 -17.99
C ASN A 225 -1.12 6.52 -18.12
N ASN A 226 -1.68 6.87 -19.27
CA ASN A 226 -3.12 6.79 -19.54
C ASN A 226 -3.52 5.51 -20.29
N ASN A 227 -2.56 4.62 -20.54
CA ASN A 227 -2.76 3.37 -21.25
C ASN A 227 -1.87 2.26 -20.66
N LEU A 228 -2.19 1.87 -19.43
CA LEU A 228 -1.48 0.82 -18.69
C LEU A 228 -2.48 -0.27 -18.29
N ASP A 229 -2.22 -1.53 -18.64
CA ASP A 229 -3.11 -2.63 -18.26
C ASP A 229 -2.99 -2.91 -16.75
N MET A 230 -3.99 -2.43 -16.01
CA MET A 230 -4.11 -2.58 -14.55
C MET A 230 -5.16 -3.64 -14.22
N TRP A 231 -5.25 -4.69 -15.02
CA TRP A 231 -6.11 -5.83 -14.78
C TRP A 231 -5.60 -7.07 -15.50
N ARG A 232 -5.79 -8.25 -14.88
CA ARG A 232 -5.53 -9.57 -15.46
C ARG A 232 -6.80 -10.40 -15.36
N SER A 233 -6.96 -11.33 -16.28
CA SER A 233 -8.09 -12.27 -16.25
C SER A 233 -8.10 -13.07 -14.94
N GLY A 234 -9.29 -13.24 -14.36
CA GLY A 234 -9.47 -13.97 -13.09
C GLY A 234 -9.20 -13.17 -11.82
N ASN A 235 -8.65 -11.95 -11.91
CA ASN A 235 -8.52 -11.07 -10.75
C ASN A 235 -9.89 -10.72 -10.17
N THR A 236 -9.95 -10.61 -8.85
CA THR A 236 -11.12 -10.16 -8.08
C THR A 236 -10.99 -8.69 -7.68
N PHE A 237 -9.78 -8.26 -7.30
CA PHE A 237 -9.41 -6.86 -7.07
C PHE A 237 -7.89 -6.68 -7.10
N LEU A 238 -7.46 -5.44 -7.25
CA LEU A 238 -6.10 -5.00 -6.95
C LEU A 238 -6.05 -4.38 -5.55
N ARG A 239 -4.99 -4.69 -4.82
CA ARG A 239 -4.72 -4.17 -3.47
C ARG A 239 -3.38 -3.44 -3.39
N PRO A 240 -3.30 -2.35 -2.63
CA PRO A 240 -2.02 -1.83 -2.16
C PRO A 240 -1.41 -2.73 -1.08
N LYS A 241 -0.08 -2.76 -1.04
CA LYS A 241 0.74 -3.27 0.07
C LYS A 241 1.83 -2.24 0.37
N TRP A 242 2.11 -2.01 1.65
CA TRP A 242 3.12 -1.06 2.12
C TRP A 242 4.05 -1.73 3.13
N GLY A 243 5.34 -1.44 3.07
CA GLY A 243 6.29 -1.93 4.06
C GLY A 243 7.68 -2.10 3.49
N ILE A 244 8.31 -3.23 3.81
CA ILE A 244 9.57 -3.67 3.23
C ILE A 244 9.50 -5.16 2.94
N TYR A 245 9.67 -5.50 1.67
CA TYR A 245 9.74 -6.87 1.18
C TYR A 245 10.97 -7.00 0.29
N ARG A 246 12.02 -7.64 0.79
CA ARG A 246 13.31 -7.73 0.09
C ARG A 246 13.86 -9.13 0.04
N SER A 247 14.61 -9.40 -1.03
CA SER A 247 15.42 -10.61 -1.12
C SER A 247 16.55 -10.59 -0.11
N LEU A 248 16.93 -11.77 0.37
CA LEU A 248 18.13 -12.01 1.16
C LEU A 248 19.23 -12.67 0.32
N ASN A 249 19.12 -12.73 -1.00
CA ASN A 249 20.13 -13.38 -1.85
C ASN A 249 21.47 -12.64 -1.89
N ASP A 250 21.53 -11.40 -1.41
CA ASP A 250 22.76 -10.61 -1.29
C ASP A 250 23.01 -10.06 0.11
N ARG A 251 22.80 -10.89 1.16
CA ARG A 251 22.93 -10.49 2.58
C ARG A 251 24.15 -9.62 2.89
N GLY A 252 25.29 -9.86 2.22
CA GLY A 252 26.52 -9.09 2.41
C GLY A 252 26.44 -7.60 2.05
N ASN A 253 25.46 -7.20 1.23
CA ASN A 253 25.17 -5.80 0.89
C ASN A 253 24.00 -5.22 1.70
N LEU A 254 23.40 -6.00 2.60
CA LEU A 254 22.25 -5.61 3.38
C LEU A 254 22.66 -5.28 4.81
N ARG A 255 21.88 -4.39 5.42
CA ARG A 255 21.90 -4.13 6.85
C ARG A 255 20.47 -4.10 7.39
N ASP A 256 20.36 -4.05 8.71
CA ASP A 256 19.08 -3.80 9.35
C ASP A 256 18.55 -2.43 8.93
N GLU A 257 17.27 -2.39 8.59
CA GLU A 257 16.61 -1.17 8.13
C GLU A 257 15.30 -0.96 8.86
N PHE A 258 14.94 0.31 8.95
CA PHE A 258 13.60 0.75 9.30
C PHE A 258 13.02 1.51 8.13
N VAL A 259 11.79 1.18 7.76
CA VAL A 259 10.99 1.95 6.81
C VAL A 259 9.90 2.66 7.59
N TYR A 260 9.92 3.99 7.55
CA TYR A 260 9.00 4.80 8.32
C TYR A 260 7.81 5.22 7.48
N PHE A 261 6.60 5.11 8.05
CA PHE A 261 5.38 5.51 7.39
C PHE A 261 4.50 6.37 8.28
N ASN A 262 3.72 7.26 7.68
CA ASN A 262 2.61 7.91 8.37
C ASN A 262 1.53 8.40 7.39
N ASN A 263 0.42 8.92 7.94
CA ASN A 263 -0.58 9.69 7.20
C ASN A 263 -1.10 8.98 5.93
N PHE A 264 -1.41 7.69 6.05
CA PHE A 264 -2.04 6.96 4.98
C PHE A 264 -3.43 7.54 4.71
N CYS A 265 -3.77 7.69 3.43
CA CYS A 265 -5.09 8.00 2.93
C CYS A 265 -5.50 6.94 1.91
N LEU A 266 -6.71 6.41 2.06
CA LEU A 266 -7.32 5.50 1.09
C LEU A 266 -8.66 6.06 0.61
N ALA A 267 -8.83 6.12 -0.71
CA ALA A 267 -10.05 6.58 -1.35
C ALA A 267 -10.36 5.76 -2.62
N LYS A 268 -11.65 5.56 -2.87
CA LYS A 268 -12.18 5.00 -4.12
C LYS A 268 -12.97 6.09 -4.85
N GLY A 269 -12.69 6.31 -6.13
CA GLY A 269 -13.29 7.41 -6.88
C GLY A 269 -12.94 8.77 -6.27
N GLU A 270 -13.92 9.66 -6.20
CA GLU A 270 -13.79 11.00 -5.63
C GLU A 270 -14.44 11.10 -4.24
N PRO A 271 -13.89 11.88 -3.29
CA PRO A 271 -12.69 12.71 -3.43
C PRO A 271 -11.40 11.88 -3.32
N LYS A 272 -10.42 12.20 -4.18
CA LYS A 272 -9.08 11.59 -4.16
C LYS A 272 -8.25 11.97 -2.93
N CYS A 273 -7.29 11.11 -2.60
CA CYS A 273 -6.22 11.46 -1.66
C CYS A 273 -5.31 12.52 -2.27
N THR A 274 -4.79 13.39 -1.41
CA THR A 274 -3.97 14.56 -1.76
C THR A 274 -2.62 14.49 -1.09
#